data_AF-E0WV30-F1
#
_entry.id   AF-E0WV30-F1
#
_cell.length_a   1.000
_cell.length_b   1.000
_cell.length_c   1.000
_cell.angle_alpha   90.00
_cell.angle_beta   90.00
_cell.angle_gamma   90.00
#
_symmetry.space_group_name_H-M   'P 1'
#
loop_
_entity.id
_entity.type
_entity.pdbx_description
1 polymer ?
#
loop_
_entity_poly.entity_id
_entity_poly.type
_entity_poly.pdbx_seq_one_letter_code
_entity_poly.pdbx_strand_id
1 'polypeptide(L)'
;MVCIFYVYVFTHAAMADSCESKINDIQRQIDYAKKSNNTHRVTGLITAQKEITAHCNKSSLVAKQQQKITQKKQKVIERQHQLAVAEKTGDTDNILKKRKKLSKAK
;
A
#
# COMPACT_ATOMS: atom_id res chain seq x y z
N MET A 1 1.92 17.36 55.52
CA MET A 1 0.58 16.89 55.09
C MET A 1 0.31 17.47 53.72
N VAL A 2 0.64 16.71 52.67
CA VAL A 2 -0.26 16.07 51.69
C VAL A 2 -1.18 17.05 50.96
N CYS A 3 -0.87 17.29 49.68
CA CYS A 3 -1.82 17.28 48.56
C CYS A 3 -1.02 17.19 47.25
N ILE A 4 -0.26 16.10 47.09
CA ILE A 4 0.25 15.65 45.80
C ILE A 4 -0.95 15.01 45.07
N PHE A 5 -1.85 15.83 44.51
CA PHE A 5 -2.93 15.34 43.65
C PHE A 5 -2.42 15.22 42.22
N TYR A 6 -1.79 14.07 42.00
CA TYR A 6 -1.62 13.32 40.75
C TYR A 6 -2.44 13.87 39.56
N VAL A 7 -1.79 14.58 38.64
CA VAL A 7 -2.34 14.78 37.29
C VAL A 7 -2.17 13.45 36.56
N TYR A 8 -3.20 12.61 36.59
CA TYR A 8 -3.25 11.37 35.82
C TYR A 8 -3.47 11.75 34.35
N VAL A 9 -2.37 11.96 33.62
CA VAL A 9 -2.44 12.11 32.16
C VAL A 9 -2.79 10.73 31.60
N PHE A 10 -4.06 10.49 31.31
CA PHE A 10 -4.49 9.32 30.55
C PHE A 10 -4.09 9.50 29.08
N THR A 11 -2.87 9.12 28.75
CA THR A 11 -2.45 8.92 27.35
C THR A 11 -3.26 7.77 26.76
N HIS A 12 -4.34 8.08 26.05
CA HIS A 12 -5.07 7.11 25.24
C HIS A 12 -4.24 6.81 23.98
N ALA A 13 -3.35 5.82 24.07
CA ALA A 13 -2.74 5.23 22.90
C ALA A 13 -3.82 4.47 22.13
N ALA A 14 -4.41 5.11 21.12
CA ALA A 14 -5.14 4.39 20.08
C ALA A 14 -4.13 3.52 19.34
N MET A 15 -3.94 2.29 19.83
CA MET A 15 -3.11 1.32 19.15
C MET A 15 -3.75 1.06 17.79
N ALA A 16 -3.12 1.54 16.72
CA ALA A 16 -3.50 1.15 15.38
C ALA A 16 -3.26 -0.36 15.29
N ASP A 17 -4.32 -1.15 15.45
CA ASP A 17 -4.21 -2.61 15.42
C ASP A 17 -3.58 -3.06 14.11
N SER A 18 -2.43 -3.72 14.23
CA SER A 18 -1.74 -4.30 13.08
C SER A 18 -2.62 -5.38 12.44
N CYS A 19 -2.39 -5.65 11.16
CA CYS A 19 -3.03 -6.77 10.46
C CYS A 19 -2.92 -8.09 11.23
N GLU A 20 -1.76 -8.36 11.81
CA GLU A 20 -1.48 -9.53 12.63
C GLU A 20 -2.33 -9.55 13.91
N SER A 21 -2.44 -8.42 14.61
CA SER A 21 -3.31 -8.27 15.80
C SER A 21 -4.75 -8.64 15.47
N LYS A 22 -5.29 -8.10 14.37
CA LYS A 22 -6.66 -8.38 13.92
C LYS A 22 -6.88 -9.83 13.54
N ILE A 23 -5.93 -10.45 12.84
CA ILE A 23 -6.02 -11.87 12.45
C ILE A 23 -5.98 -12.77 13.70
N ASN A 24 -5.11 -12.47 14.66
CA ASN A 24 -5.01 -13.21 15.92
C ASN A 24 -6.29 -13.08 16.75
N ASP A 25 -6.92 -11.90 16.77
CA ASP A 25 -8.19 -11.71 17.46
C ASP A 25 -9.33 -12.51 16.80
N ILE A 26 -9.44 -12.46 15.48
CA ILE A 26 -10.43 -13.25 14.74
C ILE A 26 -10.23 -14.76 14.98
N GLN A 27 -8.98 -15.23 15.07
CA GLN A 27 -8.70 -16.63 15.37
C GLN A 27 -9.23 -17.04 16.75
N ARG A 28 -8.99 -16.22 17.79
CA ARG A 28 -9.57 -16.45 19.13
C ARG A 28 -11.09 -16.50 19.09
N GLN A 29 -11.72 -15.60 18.33
CA GLN A 29 -13.18 -15.57 18.19
C GLN A 29 -13.73 -16.80 17.45
N ILE A 30 -12.99 -17.34 16.46
CA ILE A 30 -13.34 -18.59 15.77
C ILE A 30 -13.31 -19.75 16.76
N ASP A 31 -12.28 -19.86 17.59
CA ASP A 31 -12.14 -20.94 18.55
C ASP A 31 -13.25 -20.92 19.60
N TYR A 32 -13.65 -19.72 20.04
CA TYR A 32 -14.81 -19.55 20.92
C TYR A 32 -16.12 -19.95 20.22
N ALA A 33 -16.35 -19.46 19.00
CA ALA A 33 -17.56 -19.75 18.24
C ALA A 33 -17.72 -21.25 17.92
N LYS A 34 -16.61 -21.97 17.69
CA LYS A 34 -16.59 -23.43 17.52
C LYS A 34 -17.04 -24.16 18.78
N LYS A 35 -16.54 -23.76 19.97
CA LYS A 35 -16.93 -24.36 21.26
C LYS A 35 -18.42 -24.20 21.55
N SER A 36 -19.01 -23.08 21.13
CA SER A 36 -20.46 -22.82 21.26
C SER A 36 -21.30 -23.35 20.10
N ASN A 37 -20.71 -24.16 19.19
CA ASN A 37 -21.36 -24.70 18.00
C ASN A 37 -22.06 -23.65 17.11
N ASN A 38 -21.56 -22.41 17.12
CA ASN A 38 -22.12 -21.29 16.36
C ASN A 38 -21.49 -21.23 14.97
N THR A 39 -21.93 -22.13 14.10
CA THR A 39 -21.40 -22.31 12.74
C THR A 39 -21.55 -21.06 11.88
N HIS A 40 -22.64 -20.30 12.03
CA HIS A 40 -22.84 -19.05 11.30
C HIS A 40 -21.77 -18.01 11.65
N ARG A 41 -21.47 -17.83 12.94
CA ARG A 41 -20.42 -16.92 13.40
C ARG A 41 -19.04 -17.38 12.92
N VAL A 42 -18.76 -18.68 12.96
CA VAL A 42 -17.50 -19.24 12.44
C VAL A 42 -17.31 -18.89 10.96
N THR A 43 -18.34 -19.08 10.12
CA THR A 43 -18.28 -18.74 8.69
C THR A 43 -18.01 -17.25 8.47
N GLY A 44 -18.71 -16.37 9.19
CA GLY A 44 -18.50 -14.93 9.08
C GLY A 44 -17.08 -14.51 9.47
N LEU A 45 -16.53 -15.09 10.54
CA LEU A 45 -15.17 -14.82 11.01
C LEU A 45 -14.10 -15.33 10.03
N ILE A 46 -14.30 -16.49 9.41
CA ILE A 46 -13.39 -17.02 8.37
C ILE A 46 -13.39 -16.08 7.15
N THR A 47 -14.55 -15.58 6.72
CA THR A 47 -14.62 -14.59 5.63
C THR A 47 -13.87 -13.31 6.01
N ALA A 48 -14.10 -12.78 7.22
CA ALA A 48 -13.38 -11.59 7.70
C ALA A 48 -11.86 -11.80 7.75
N GLN A 49 -11.39 -12.96 8.19
CA GLN A 49 -9.97 -13.33 8.20
C GLN A 49 -9.39 -13.33 6.78
N LYS A 50 -10.12 -13.87 5.80
CA LYS A 50 -9.69 -13.92 4.39
C LYS A 50 -9.58 -12.52 3.79
N GLU A 51 -10.58 -11.67 4.01
CA GLU A 51 -10.57 -10.28 3.52
C GLU A 51 -9.41 -9.49 4.11
N ILE A 52 -9.21 -9.58 5.43
CA ILE A 52 -8.09 -8.91 6.10
C ILE A 52 -6.77 -9.46 5.57
N THR A 53 -6.62 -10.77 5.43
CA THR A 53 -5.38 -11.36 4.89
C THR A 53 -5.11 -10.87 3.47
N ALA A 54 -6.12 -10.79 2.61
CA ALA A 54 -5.98 -10.27 1.24
C ALA A 54 -5.59 -8.79 1.21
N HIS A 55 -6.17 -7.97 2.09
CA HIS A 55 -5.87 -6.54 2.19
C HIS A 55 -4.54 -6.23 2.89
N CYS A 56 -4.11 -7.09 3.81
CA CYS A 56 -2.85 -6.98 4.53
C CYS A 56 -1.68 -7.49 3.68
N ASN A 57 -1.91 -8.52 2.87
CA ASN A 57 -0.98 -9.00 1.88
C ASN A 57 -1.01 -8.10 0.62
N LYS A 58 -0.65 -6.83 0.79
CA LYS A 58 -0.43 -5.83 -0.28
C LYS A 58 0.70 -6.22 -1.24
N SER A 59 1.24 -7.44 -1.19
CA SER A 59 2.28 -7.92 -2.12
C SER A 59 1.89 -7.68 -3.59
N SER A 60 0.61 -7.86 -3.93
CA SER A 60 0.08 -7.54 -5.26
C SER A 60 0.06 -6.03 -5.57
N LEU A 61 -0.18 -5.18 -4.57
CA LEU A 61 -0.12 -3.72 -4.70
C LEU A 61 1.33 -3.25 -4.84
N VAL A 62 2.26 -3.80 -4.06
CA VAL A 62 3.70 -3.52 -4.14
C VAL A 62 4.25 -3.95 -5.51
N ALA A 63 3.90 -5.14 -5.98
CA ALA A 63 4.26 -5.61 -7.32
C ALA A 63 3.71 -4.69 -8.42
N LYS A 64 2.42 -4.28 -8.33
CA LYS A 64 1.83 -3.30 -9.25
C LYS A 64 2.52 -1.94 -9.19
N GLN A 65 2.89 -1.48 -7.99
CA GLN A 65 3.63 -0.23 -7.80
C GLN A 65 5.01 -0.32 -8.46
N GLN A 66 5.72 -1.43 -8.23
CA GLN A 66 7.03 -1.70 -8.80
C GLN A 66 6.97 -1.79 -10.33
N GLN A 67 5.97 -2.48 -10.88
CA GLN A 67 5.73 -2.53 -12.32
C GLN A 67 5.48 -1.13 -12.90
N LYS A 68 4.65 -0.30 -12.25
CA LYS A 68 4.42 1.08 -12.67
C LYS A 68 5.70 1.93 -12.64
N ILE A 69 6.54 1.76 -11.62
CA ILE A 69 7.84 2.43 -11.51
C ILE A 69 8.75 2.00 -12.66
N THR A 70 8.88 0.70 -12.91
CA THR A 70 9.70 0.15 -14.01
C THR A 70 9.22 0.67 -15.37
N GLN A 71 7.91 0.68 -15.62
CA GLN A 71 7.34 1.22 -16.87
C GLN A 71 7.64 2.71 -17.05
N LYS A 72 7.51 3.52 -15.99
CA LYS A 72 7.86 4.94 -16.05
C LYS A 72 9.35 5.15 -16.35
N LYS A 73 10.25 4.40 -15.69
CA LYS A 73 11.69 4.45 -15.95
C LYS A 73 12.02 4.10 -17.40
N GLN A 74 11.41 3.03 -17.93
CA GLN A 74 11.62 2.63 -19.32
C GLN A 74 11.16 3.71 -20.30
N LYS A 75 10.02 4.34 -20.02
CA LYS A 75 9.49 5.44 -20.85
C LYS A 75 10.42 6.65 -20.84
N VAL A 76 11.04 6.98 -19.71
CA VAL A 76 12.04 8.06 -19.64
C VAL A 76 13.25 7.73 -20.53
N ILE A 77 13.78 6.51 -20.43
CA ILE A 77 14.92 6.05 -21.24
C ILE A 77 14.58 6.12 -22.74
N GLU A 78 13.41 5.62 -23.14
CA GLU A 78 12.95 5.67 -24.53
C GLU A 78 12.85 7.11 -25.04
N ARG A 79 12.31 8.04 -24.24
CA ARG A 79 12.19 9.46 -24.63
C ARG A 79 13.52 10.19 -24.66
N GLN A 80 14.48 9.82 -23.80
CA GLN A 80 15.85 10.32 -23.87
C GLN A 80 16.52 9.86 -25.16
N HIS A 81 16.40 8.58 -25.51
CA HIS A 81 16.95 8.06 -26.76
C HIS A 81 16.32 8.74 -28.00
N GLN A 82 14.99 8.87 -28.04
CA GLN A 82 14.31 9.57 -29.13
C GLN A 82 14.73 11.04 -29.26
N LEU A 83 15.01 11.70 -28.14
CA LEU A 83 15.54 13.06 -28.15
C LEU A 83 16.95 13.09 -28.73
N ALA A 84 17.85 12.21 -28.29
CA ALA A 84 19.22 12.13 -28.78
C ALA A 84 19.28 11.84 -30.30
N VAL A 85 18.38 10.99 -30.81
CA VAL A 85 18.24 10.75 -32.26
C VAL A 85 17.76 12.01 -33.00
N ALA A 86 16.76 12.71 -32.48
CA ALA A 86 16.28 13.95 -33.08
C ALA A 86 17.34 15.07 -33.07
N GLU A 87 18.17 15.14 -32.04
CA GLU A 87 19.27 16.11 -31.96
C GLU A 87 20.32 15.89 -33.05
N LYS A 88 20.50 14.65 -33.54
CA LYS A 88 21.39 14.34 -34.68
C LYS A 88 20.85 14.82 -36.03
N THR A 89 19.53 14.95 -36.19
CA THR A 89 18.94 15.38 -37.47
C THR A 89 18.91 16.90 -37.63
N GLY A 90 19.13 17.66 -36.55
CA GLY A 90 19.11 19.13 -36.56
C GLY A 90 17.73 19.76 -36.77
N ASP A 91 16.66 18.96 -36.87
CA ASP A 91 15.29 19.44 -37.02
C ASP A 91 14.78 20.02 -35.69
N THR A 92 14.77 21.35 -35.60
CA THR A 92 14.42 22.09 -34.39
C THR A 92 13.00 21.82 -33.91
N ASP A 93 12.03 21.66 -34.81
CA ASP A 93 10.64 21.37 -34.42
C ASP A 93 10.52 19.97 -33.84
N ASN A 94 11.18 18.99 -34.48
CA ASN A 94 11.21 17.62 -33.97
C ASN A 94 11.91 17.54 -32.60
N ILE A 95 13.04 18.22 -32.42
CA ILE A 95 13.76 18.29 -31.14
C ILE A 95 12.85 18.87 -30.03
N LEU A 96 12.16 19.98 -30.28
CA LEU A 96 11.23 20.59 -29.33
C LEU A 96 10.09 19.63 -28.96
N LYS A 97 9.52 18.93 -29.95
CA LYS A 97 8.49 17.90 -29.73
C LYS A 97 9.00 16.76 -28.87
N LYS A 98 10.23 16.27 -29.07
CA LYS A 98 10.83 15.21 -28.24
C LYS A 98 11.17 15.68 -26.83
N ARG A 99 11.68 16.91 -26.64
CA ARG A 99 11.93 17.50 -25.31
C ARG A 99 10.64 17.60 -24.48
N LYS A 100 9.55 18.09 -25.09
CA LYS A 100 8.24 18.16 -24.43
C LYS A 100 7.73 16.76 -24.03
N LYS A 101 7.92 15.77 -24.90
CA LYS A 101 7.56 14.37 -24.63
C LYS A 101 8.39 13.74 -23.50
N LEU A 102 9.67 14.07 -23.39
CA LEU A 102 10.55 13.65 -22.30
C LEU A 102 10.16 14.33 -20.98
N SER A 103 9.88 15.64 -21.00
CA SER A 103 9.43 16.37 -19.81
C SER A 103 8.13 15.81 -19.24
N LYS A 104 7.20 15.33 -20.08
CA LYS A 104 5.96 14.66 -19.63
C LYS A 104 6.18 13.24 -19.09
N ALA A 105 7.34 12.64 -19.34
CA ALA A 105 7.66 11.28 -18.91
C ALA A 105 8.45 11.23 -17.59
N LYS A 106 9.14 12.32 -17.25
CA LYS A 106 9.74 12.56 -15.93
C LYS A 106 8.66 12.90 -14.91
#